data_AF-A0A2A8PU21-F1
#
_entry.id   AF-A0A2A8PU21-F1
#
_cell.length_a   1.000
_cell.length_b   1.000
_cell.length_c   1.000
_cell.angle_alpha   90.00
_cell.angle_beta   90.00
_cell.angle_gamma   90.00
#
_symmetry.space_group_name_H-M   'P 1'
#
loop_
_entity.id
_entity.type
_entity.pdbx_description
1 polymer ?
#
loop_
_entity_poly.entity_id
_entity_poly.type
_entity_poly.pdbx_seq_one_letter_code
_entity_poly.pdbx_strand_id
1 'polypeptide(L)' 'MKVIFQREGGGKIFESYDENVSDLLAILKETKGIKIGMVEYEVLKYEIEYFRHPKKGETERELHIIIHPKYI' A
#
# COMPACT_ATOMS: atom_id res chain seq x y z
N MET A 1 4.22 -3.92 -10.05
CA MET A 1 3.19 -4.39 -9.07
C MET A 1 2.46 -3.17 -8.53
N LYS A 2 1.15 -3.24 -8.28
CA LYS A 2 0.37 -2.08 -7.83
C LYS A 2 0.37 -2.01 -6.31
N VAL A 3 0.50 -0.81 -5.76
CA VAL A 3 0.43 -0.54 -4.31
C VAL A 3 -0.68 0.47 -4.07
N ILE A 4 -1.56 0.20 -3.10
CA ILE A 4 -2.73 1.00 -2.80
C ILE A 4 -2.67 1.43 -1.33
N PHE A 5 -2.63 2.73 -1.10
CA PHE A 5 -2.70 3.32 0.24
C PHE A 5 -4.13 3.75 0.54
N GLN A 6 -4.68 3.32 1.68
CA GLN A 6 -6.07 3.52 2.04
C GLN A 6 -6.20 4.02 3.49
N ARG A 7 -7.27 4.77 3.78
CA ARG A 7 -7.61 5.17 5.15
C ARG A 7 -8.22 4.01 5.93
N GLU A 8 -8.09 4.08 7.25
CA GLU A 8 -8.92 3.28 8.15
C GLU A 8 -10.41 3.64 7.93
N GLY A 9 -11.24 2.65 7.59
CA GLY A 9 -12.64 2.85 7.18
C GLY A 9 -12.88 2.81 5.66
N GLY A 10 -11.82 2.63 4.87
CA GLY A 10 -11.91 2.58 3.41
C GLY A 10 -11.81 3.96 2.77
N GLY A 11 -11.39 3.97 1.51
CA GLY A 11 -11.09 5.20 0.76
C GLY A 11 -9.62 5.25 0.37
N LYS A 12 -9.38 5.14 -0.94
CA LYS A 12 -8.04 5.20 -1.54
C LYS A 12 -7.48 6.61 -1.41
N ILE A 13 -6.29 6.73 -0.83
CA ILE A 13 -5.53 7.99 -0.73
C ILE A 13 -4.61 8.13 -1.94
N PHE A 14 -3.87 7.07 -2.24
CA PHE A 14 -2.83 7.08 -3.27
C PHE A 14 -2.65 5.68 -3.85
N GLU A 15 -2.23 5.60 -5.11
CA GLU A 15 -1.77 4.35 -5.70
C GLU A 15 -0.48 4.58 -6.47
N SER A 16 0.40 3.59 -6.41
CA SER A 16 1.64 3.56 -7.20
C SER A 16 1.68 2.28 -8.02
N TYR A 17 2.33 2.38 -9.18
CA TYR A 17 2.56 1.28 -10.11
C TYR A 17 4.05 1.03 -10.21
N ASP A 18 4.43 -0.22 -10.48
CA ASP A 18 5.83 -0.64 -10.67
C ASP A 18 6.77 -0.42 -9.48
N GLU A 19 6.22 -0.37 -8.27
CA GLU A 19 7.00 -0.30 -7.03
C GLU A 19 7.83 -1.56 -6.78
N ASN A 20 9.04 -1.36 -6.24
CA ASN A 20 9.82 -2.45 -5.65
C ASN A 20 9.25 -2.79 -4.26
N VAL A 21 8.39 -3.80 -4.26
CA VAL A 21 7.62 -4.20 -3.09
C VAL A 21 8.50 -4.79 -1.99
N SER A 22 9.61 -5.43 -2.33
CA SER A 22 10.54 -5.98 -1.33
C SER A 22 11.15 -4.87 -0.49
N ASP A 23 11.63 -3.81 -1.12
CA ASP A 23 12.20 -2.65 -0.43
C ASP A 23 11.12 -1.93 0.38
N LEU A 24 9.94 -1.75 -0.20
CA LEU A 24 8.80 -1.13 0.50
C LEU A 24 8.43 -1.91 1.76
N LEU A 25 8.29 -3.23 1.70
CA LEU A 25 7.98 -4.06 2.87
C LEU A 25 9.06 -3.99 3.95
N ALA A 26 10.34 -3.90 3.55
CA ALA A 26 11.44 -3.69 4.50
C ALA A 26 11.28 -2.35 5.23
N ILE A 27 11.02 -1.27 4.49
CA ILE A 27 10.78 0.06 5.05
C ILE A 27 9.57 0.06 5.98
N LEU A 28 8.45 -0.54 5.56
CA LEU A 28 7.22 -0.62 6.37
C LEU A 28 7.46 -1.39 7.68
N LYS A 29 8.28 -2.45 7.63
CA LYS A 29 8.62 -3.26 8.81
C LYS A 29 9.48 -2.47 9.81
N GLU A 30 10.43 -1.67 9.33
CA GLU A 30 11.34 -0.90 10.19
C GLU A 30 10.71 0.39 10.72
N THR A 31 10.07 1.16 9.84
CA THR A 31 9.62 2.53 10.16
C THR A 31 8.21 2.57 10.72
N LYS A 32 7.35 1.58 10.38
CA LYS A 32 5.91 1.58 10.66
C LYS A 32 5.20 2.88 10.27
N GLY A 33 5.74 3.63 9.31
CA GLY A 33 5.25 4.94 8.94
C GLY A 33 5.63 5.28 7.50
N ILE A 34 4.84 6.16 6.90
CA ILE A 34 5.09 6.63 5.54
C ILE A 34 4.75 8.11 5.42
N LYS A 35 5.51 8.84 4.60
CA LYS A 35 5.21 10.22 4.26
C LYS A 35 4.67 10.28 2.83
N ILE A 36 3.48 10.84 2.67
CA ILE A 36 2.86 11.07 1.36
C ILE A 36 2.68 12.58 1.21
N GLY A 37 3.41 13.17 0.28
CA GLY A 37 3.50 14.63 0.16
C GLY A 37 4.04 15.29 1.43
N MET A 38 3.25 16.18 2.03
CA MET A 38 3.60 16.88 3.27
C MET A 38 3.06 16.21 4.54
N VAL A 39 2.30 15.12 4.41
CA VAL A 39 1.60 14.48 5.53
C VAL A 39 2.32 13.20 5.93
N GLU A 40 2.54 13.04 7.23
CA GLU A 40 3.05 11.81 7.81
C GLU A 40 1.89 10.91 8.23
N TYR A 41 2.02 9.63 7.88
CA TYR A 41 1.06 8.60 8.21
C TYR A 41 1.73 7.50 9.02
N GLU A 42 0.98 6.95 9.98
CA GLU A 42 1.27 5.67 10.59
C GLU A 42 0.71 4.55 9.73
N VAL A 43 1.46 3.44 9.64
CA VAL A 43 1.03 2.23 8.92
C VAL A 43 0.36 1.30 9.92
N LEU A 44 -0.94 1.10 9.75
CA LEU A 44 -1.75 0.27 10.64
C LEU A 44 -1.69 -1.21 10.26
N LYS A 45 -1.83 -1.50 8.95
CA LYS A 45 -1.84 -2.87 8.40
C LYS A 45 -1.39 -2.82 6.95
N TYR A 46 -0.81 -3.91 6.45
CA TYR A 46 -0.68 -4.14 5.02
C TYR A 46 -0.95 -5.60 4.66
N GLU A 47 -1.40 -5.84 3.43
CA GLU A 47 -1.75 -7.16 2.91
C GLU A 47 -1.50 -7.24 1.40
N ILE A 48 -0.96 -8.38 0.93
CA ILE A 48 -0.78 -8.63 -0.50
C ILE A 48 -1.96 -9.47 -0.97
N GLU A 49 -2.71 -8.95 -1.93
CA GLU A 49 -3.81 -9.64 -2.59
C GLU A 49 -3.39 -10.10 -3.99
N TYR A 50 -3.83 -11.31 -4.34
CA TYR A 50 -3.54 -11.95 -5.62
C TYR A 50 -4.83 -12.10 -6.40
N PHE A 51 -4.87 -11.51 -7.59
CA PHE A 51 -6.03 -11.54 -8.47
C PHE A 51 -5.68 -12.29 -9.74
N ARG A 52 -6.53 -13.25 -10.12
CA ARG A 52 -6.41 -13.90 -11.42
C ARG A 52 -7.43 -13.29 -12.34
N HIS A 53 -6.99 -12.52 -13.34
CA HIS A 53 -7.91 -12.01 -14.34
C HIS A 53 -8.39 -13.16 -15.22
N PRO A 54 -9.70 -13.41 -15.36
CA PRO A 54 -10.20 -14.54 -16.16
C PRO A 54 -9.89 -14.41 -17.66
N LYS A 55 -9.53 -13.21 -18.15
CA LYS A 55 -9.25 -12.92 -19.56
C LYS A 55 -7.76 -12.73 -19.89
N LYS A 56 -6.93 -12.48 -18.88
CA LYS A 56 -5.47 -12.31 -19.02
C LYS A 56 -4.89 -13.41 -18.15
N GLY A 57 -4.26 -14.44 -18.72
CA GLY A 57 -3.76 -15.60 -17.97
C GLY A 57 -2.68 -15.31 -16.91
N GLU A 58 -2.47 -14.03 -16.57
CA GLU A 58 -1.50 -13.52 -15.63
C GLU A 58 -2.14 -13.29 -14.26
N THR A 59 -1.39 -13.63 -13.21
CA THR A 59 -1.76 -13.31 -11.82
C THR A 59 -1.30 -11.89 -11.51
N GLU A 60 -2.25 -10.99 -11.32
CA GLU A 60 -1.99 -9.64 -10.84
C GLU A 60 -1.84 -9.64 -9.32
N ARG A 61 -1.00 -8.73 -8.82
CA ARG A 61 -0.68 -8.60 -7.41
C ARG A 61 -0.87 -7.15 -7.00
N GLU A 62 -1.61 -6.95 -5.92
CA GLU A 62 -1.79 -5.63 -5.32
C GLU A 62 -1.36 -5.69 -3.85
N LEU A 63 -0.57 -4.70 -3.41
CA LEU A 63 -0.27 -4.49 -1.99
C LEU A 63 -1.20 -3.41 -1.46
N HIS A 64 -2.03 -3.75 -0.49
CA HIS A 64 -2.92 -2.82 0.20
C HIS A 64 -2.29 -2.41 1.52
N ILE A 65 -2.20 -1.11 1.76
CA ILE A 65 -1.60 -0.53 2.97
C ILE A 65 -2.63 0.40 3.61
N ILE A 66 -3.04 0.06 4.83
CA ILE A 66 -3.93 0.87 5.65
C ILE A 66 -3.09 1.85 6.45
N ILE A 67 -3.37 3.14 6.27
CA ILE A 67 -2.63 4.24 6.87
C ILE A 67 -3.53 5.22 7.59
N HIS A 68 -3.01 5.81 8.66
CA HIS A 68 -3.68 6.82 9.48
C HIS A 68 -2.80 8.07 9.61
N PRO A 69 -3.31 9.29 9.37
CA PRO A 69 -2.50 10.50 9.50
C PRO A 69 -2.05 10.68 10.96
N LYS A 70 -0.74 10.89 11.19
CA LYS A 70 -0.22 11.06 12.57
C LYS A 70 -0.70 12.35 13.23
N TYR A 71 -0.96 13.38 12.42
CA TYR A 71 -1.39 14.69 12.87
C TYR A 71 -2.45 15.20 11.89
N ILE A 72 -3.56 15.73 12.42
CA ILE A 72 -4.59 16.47 11.68
C ILE A 72 -4.46 17.95 12.04
#